data_AF-A0A7G6XWG1-F1
#
_entry.id   AF-A0A7G6XWG1-F1
#
_cell.length_a   1.000
_cell.length_b   1.000
_cell.length_c   1.000
_cell.angle_alpha   90.00
_cell.angle_beta   90.00
_cell.angle_gamma   90.00
#
_symmetry.space_group_name_H-M   'P 1'
#
loop_
_entity.id
_entity.type
_entity.pdbx_description
1 polymer ?
#
loop_
_entity_poly.entity_id
_entity_poly.type
_entity_poly.pdbx_seq_one_letter_code
_entity_poly.pdbx_strand_id
1 'polypeptide(L)'
;MILDEIYLFLKSAGRVKTHAAFSVQYLGHSARYYDYLRCAGAAPSLQSLIKLATHLSDIAHETGDDLNESPAGQLAKRVMSRALMRCR
;
A
#
# COMPACT_ATOMS: atom_id res chain seq x y z
N MET A 1 5.63 9.64 -3.38
CA MET A 1 4.97 8.54 -4.13
C MET A 1 3.77 8.03 -3.31
N ILE A 2 2.70 7.46 -3.91
CA ILE A 2 1.53 6.96 -3.14
C ILE A 2 1.92 5.92 -2.06
N LEU A 3 2.99 5.16 -2.30
CA LEU A 3 3.52 4.21 -1.33
C LEU A 3 4.13 4.89 -0.09
N ASP A 4 4.67 6.11 -0.22
CA ASP A 4 5.20 6.85 0.93
C ASP A 4 4.08 7.26 1.88
N GLU A 5 2.99 7.77 1.31
CA GLU A 5 1.79 8.13 2.05
C GLU A 5 1.23 6.92 2.82
N ILE A 6 1.14 5.76 2.15
CA ILE A 6 0.63 4.54 2.75
C ILE A 6 1.59 3.98 3.82
N TYR A 7 2.91 4.03 3.57
CA TYR A 7 3.90 3.64 4.57
C TYR A 7 3.76 4.49 5.83
N LEU A 8 3.63 5.81 5.69
CA LEU A 8 3.45 6.72 6.83
C LEU A 8 2.13 6.43 7.56
N PHE A 9 1.03 6.22 6.84
CA PHE A 9 -0.27 5.85 7.41
C PHE A 9 -0.19 4.55 8.23
N LEU A 10 0.37 3.48 7.65
CA LEU A 10 0.51 2.19 8.33
C LEU A 10 1.46 2.30 9.52
N LYS A 11 2.49 3.14 9.42
CA LYS A 11 3.44 3.37 10.51
C LYS A 11 2.79 4.12 11.67
N SER A 12 2.03 5.19 11.38
CA SER A 12 1.29 5.93 12.41
C SER A 12 0.21 5.08 13.08
N ALA A 13 -0.40 4.16 12.34
CA ALA A 13 -1.35 3.18 12.87
C ALA A 13 -0.68 2.02 13.64
N GLY A 14 0.65 2.01 13.78
CA GLY A 14 1.39 0.94 14.47
C GLY A 14 1.43 -0.40 13.72
N ARG A 15 0.92 -0.46 12.49
CA ARG A 15 0.81 -1.68 11.65
C ARG A 15 2.13 -2.06 10.98
N VAL A 16 3.05 -1.10 10.80
CA VAL A 16 4.38 -1.37 10.24
C VAL A 16 5.47 -0.54 10.92
N LYS A 17 6.63 -1.14 11.19
CA LYS A 17 7.73 -0.46 11.89
C LYS A 17 8.86 -0.02 10.97
N THR A 18 9.13 -0.77 9.91
CA THR A 18 10.29 -0.58 9.03
C THR A 18 9.92 -0.65 7.55
N HIS A 19 10.77 -0.08 6.70
CA HIS A 19 10.65 -0.20 5.24
C HIS A 19 10.68 -1.67 4.80
N ALA A 20 11.55 -2.47 5.42
CA ALA A 20 11.63 -3.91 5.17
C ALA A 20 10.31 -4.64 5.45
N ALA A 21 9.69 -4.36 6.60
CA ALA A 21 8.40 -4.95 6.95
C ALA A 21 7.30 -4.53 5.97
N PHE A 22 7.27 -3.25 5.59
CA PHE A 22 6.32 -2.74 4.59
C PHE A 22 6.47 -3.46 3.25
N SER A 23 7.72 -3.60 2.79
CA SER A 23 8.05 -4.23 1.52
C SER A 23 7.65 -5.70 1.46
N VAL A 24 7.94 -6.46 2.52
CA VAL A 24 7.62 -7.90 2.57
C VAL A 24 6.13 -8.14 2.77
N GLN A 25 5.55 -7.50 3.79
CA GLN A 25 4.20 -7.81 4.24
C GLN A 25 3.15 -7.24 3.28
N TYR A 26 3.31 -5.98 2.86
CA TYR A 26 2.28 -5.26 2.12
C TYR A 26 2.54 -5.18 0.61
N LEU A 27 3.81 -5.16 0.18
CA LEU A 27 4.15 -5.14 -1.26
C LEU A 27 4.44 -6.53 -1.84
N GLY A 28 4.69 -7.53 -0.99
CA GLY A 28 4.96 -8.90 -1.39
C GLY A 28 6.30 -9.11 -2.09
N HIS A 29 7.31 -8.30 -1.74
CA HIS A 29 8.66 -8.38 -2.33
C HIS A 29 9.76 -8.48 -1.29
N SER A 30 11.01 -8.53 -1.73
CA SER A 30 12.18 -8.51 -0.87
C SER A 30 12.20 -7.29 0.06
N ALA A 31 12.92 -7.39 1.18
CA ALA A 31 13.00 -6.33 2.19
C ALA A 31 13.48 -4.97 1.64
N ARG A 32 14.30 -4.97 0.57
CA ARG A 32 14.85 -3.74 -0.03
C ARG A 32 14.00 -3.17 -1.15
N TYR A 33 12.92 -3.84 -1.54
CA TYR A 33 12.15 -3.45 -2.72
C TYR A 33 11.53 -2.06 -2.57
N TYR A 34 10.93 -1.73 -1.41
CA TYR A 34 10.41 -0.39 -1.18
C TYR A 34 11.49 0.70 -1.24
N ASP A 35 12.67 0.46 -0.67
CA ASP A 35 13.81 1.39 -0.74
C ASP A 35 14.30 1.56 -2.19
N TYR A 36 14.36 0.46 -2.95
CA TYR A 36 14.68 0.51 -4.38
C TYR A 36 13.71 1.39 -5.15
N LEU A 37 12.39 1.24 -4.94
CA LEU A 37 11.39 2.08 -5.61
C LEU A 37 11.58 3.56 -5.29
N ARG A 38 11.91 3.90 -4.04
CA ARG A 38 12.17 5.29 -3.62
C ARG A 38 13.45 5.84 -4.24
N CYS A 39 14.55 5.10 -4.15
CA CYS A 39 15.86 5.56 -4.61
C CYS A 39 15.97 5.62 -6.14
N ALA A 40 15.39 4.65 -6.84
CA ALA A 40 15.43 4.57 -8.30
C ALA A 40 14.30 5.36 -8.98
N GLY A 41 13.34 5.90 -8.22
CA GLY A 41 12.12 6.49 -8.77
C GLY A 41 11.29 5.49 -9.59
N ALA A 42 11.47 4.19 -9.33
CA ALA A 42 10.88 3.13 -10.13
C ALA A 42 9.39 2.97 -9.84
N ALA A 43 8.67 2.53 -10.85
CA ALA A 43 7.28 2.12 -10.74
C ALA A 43 7.15 0.85 -9.87
N PRO A 44 6.23 0.80 -8.88
CA PRO A 44 5.89 -0.46 -8.23
C PRO A 44 5.31 -1.48 -9.23
N SER A 45 5.43 -2.76 -8.96
CA SER A 45 4.81 -3.79 -9.81
C SER A 45 3.29 -3.76 -9.66
N LEU A 46 2.56 -4.20 -10.70
CA LEU A 46 1.10 -4.32 -10.65
C LEU A 46 0.65 -5.22 -9.48
N GLN A 47 1.32 -6.35 -9.31
CA GLN A 47 1.06 -7.29 -8.22
C GLN A 47 1.21 -6.64 -6.84
N SER A 48 2.24 -5.80 -6.64
CA SER A 48 2.42 -5.06 -5.38
C SER A 48 1.29 -4.07 -5.12
N LEU A 49 0.81 -3.39 -6.16
CA LEU A 49 -0.31 -2.46 -6.03
C LEU A 49 -1.60 -3.18 -5.66
N ILE A 50 -1.90 -4.30 -6.33
CA ILE A 50 -3.09 -5.11 -6.03
C ILE A 50 -3.03 -5.64 -4.59
N LYS A 51 -1.91 -6.26 -4.20
CA LYS A 51 -1.72 -6.79 -2.85
C LYS A 51 -1.87 -5.70 -1.78
N LEU A 52 -1.27 -4.54 -2.01
CA LEU A 52 -1.39 -3.41 -1.09
C LEU A 52 -2.83 -2.92 -0.96
N ALA A 53 -3.55 -2.82 -2.08
CA ALA A 53 -4.95 -2.41 -2.06
C ALA A 53 -5.83 -3.41 -1.30
N THR A 54 -5.61 -4.72 -1.45
CA THR A 54 -6.31 -5.75 -0.68
C THR A 54 -6.07 -5.58 0.82
N HIS A 55 -4.80 -5.44 1.25
CA HIS A 55 -4.50 -5.24 2.68
C HIS A 55 -5.14 -3.97 3.25
N LEU A 56 -5.18 -2.87 2.49
CA LEU A 56 -5.84 -1.65 2.93
C LEU A 56 -7.36 -1.79 3.04
N SER A 57 -7.98 -2.56 2.13
CA SER A 57 -9.41 -2.91 2.22
C SER A 57 -9.70 -3.79 3.44
N ASP A 58 -8.83 -4.75 3.74
CA ASP A 58 -8.97 -5.61 4.93
C ASP A 58 -8.88 -4.77 6.21
N ILE A 59 -7.90 -3.86 6.30
CA ILE A 59 -7.77 -2.93 7.43
C ILE A 59 -9.01 -2.04 7.58
N ALA A 60 -9.56 -1.54 6.47
CA ALA A 60 -10.77 -0.74 6.48
C ALA A 60 -11.99 -1.54 6.97
N HIS A 61 -12.06 -2.84 6.64
CA HIS A 61 -13.13 -3.71 7.10
C HIS A 61 -12.99 -4.06 8.59
N GLU A 62 -11.75 -4.25 9.07
CA GLU A 62 -11.46 -4.49 10.49
C GLU A 62 -11.88 -3.32 11.40
N THR A 63 -11.80 -2.07 10.92
CA THR A 63 -12.17 -0.90 11.73
C THR A 63 -13.67 -0.65 11.79
N GLY A 64 -14.49 -1.43 11.07
CA GLY A 64 -15.95 -1.30 11.08
C GLY A 64 -16.48 -0.03 10.39
N ASP A 65 -15.58 0.74 9.77
CA ASP A 65 -15.92 1.92 8.99
C ASP A 65 -16.32 1.52 7.57
N ASP A 66 -17.26 2.26 6.97
CA ASP A 66 -17.54 2.11 5.55
C ASP A 66 -16.25 2.31 4.73
N LEU A 67 -16.01 1.42 3.75
CA LEU A 67 -14.86 1.48 2.82
C LEU A 67 -14.75 2.83 2.08
N ASN A 68 -15.83 3.60 2.06
CA ASN A 68 -15.91 4.91 1.45
C ASN A 68 -15.40 6.03 2.37
N GLU A 69 -15.49 5.84 3.68
CA GLU A 69 -15.25 6.88 4.69
C GLU A 69 -13.92 6.66 5.42
N SER A 70 -13.47 5.41 5.56
CA SER A 70 -12.23 5.13 6.27
C SER A 70 -10.99 5.61 5.48
N PRO A 71 -9.96 6.17 6.16
CA PRO A 71 -8.71 6.55 5.51
C PRO A 71 -8.03 5.38 4.78
N ALA A 72 -8.10 4.18 5.36
CA ALA A 72 -7.58 2.96 4.74
C ALA A 72 -8.34 2.61 3.46
N GLY A 73 -9.68 2.72 3.45
CA GLY A 73 -10.53 2.46 2.29
C GLY A 73 -10.31 3.46 1.16
N GLN A 74 -10.15 4.74 1.48
CA GLN A 74 -9.80 5.77 0.50
C GLN A 74 -8.43 5.52 -0.13
N LEU A 75 -7.42 5.12 0.67
CA LEU A 75 -6.11 4.73 0.16
C LEU A 75 -6.21 3.46 -0.71
N ALA A 76 -6.97 2.45 -0.30
CA ALA A 76 -7.19 1.22 -1.07
C ALA A 76 -7.72 1.52 -2.48
N LYS A 77 -8.75 2.36 -2.57
CA LYS A 77 -9.33 2.78 -3.85
C LYS A 77 -8.30 3.48 -4.74
N ARG A 78 -7.55 4.45 -4.18
CA ARG A 78 -6.53 5.19 -4.95
C ARG A 78 -5.43 4.26 -5.48
N VAL A 79 -5.00 3.28 -4.70
CA VAL A 79 -4.02 2.28 -5.13
C VAL A 79 -4.62 1.40 -6.23
N MET A 80 -5.84 0.93 -6.05
CA MET A 80 -6.53 0.08 -7.04
C MET A 80 -6.75 0.81 -8.36
N SER A 81 -7.18 2.08 -8.34
CA SER A 81 -7.31 2.89 -9.56
C SER A 81 -5.98 3.01 -10.32
N ARG A 82 -4.86 3.18 -9.61
CA ARG A 82 -3.51 3.20 -10.22
C ARG A 82 -3.11 1.85 -10.79
N ALA A 83 -3.49 0.75 -10.14
CA ALA A 83 -3.27 -0.59 -10.67
C ALA A 83 -4.05 -0.80 -11.98
N LEU A 84 -5.34 -0.46 -11.99
CA LEU A 84 -6.22 -0.62 -13.16
C LEU A 84 -5.78 0.25 -14.35
N MET A 85 -5.29 1.46 -14.12
CA MET A 85 -4.75 2.31 -15.19
C MET A 85 -3.53 1.71 -15.91
N ARG A 86 -2.89 0.67 -15.35
CA ARG A 86 -1.76 -0.03 -15.97
C ARG A 86 -2.15 -1.29 -16.72
N CYS A 87 -3.40 -1.73 -16.59
CA CYS A 87 -3.95 -2.88 -17.29
C CYS A 87 -4.57 -2.50 -18.65
N ARG A 88 -4.46 -1.24 -19.04
CA ARG A 88 -5.07 -0.66 -20.23
C ARG A 88 -3.99 -0.20 -21.20
#